data_AF-A0A821I8V9-F1
#
_entry.id   AF-A0A821I8V9-F1
#
_cell.length_a   1.000
_cell.length_b   1.000
_cell.length_c   1.000
_cell.angle_alpha   90.00
_cell.angle_beta   90.00
_cell.angle_gamma   90.00
#
_symmetry.space_group_name_H-M   'P 1'
#
loop_
_entity.id
_entity.type
_entity.pdbx_description
1 polymer ?
#
loop_
_entity_poly.entity_id
_entity_poly.type
_entity_poly.pdbx_seq_one_letter_code
_entity_poly.pdbx_strand_id
1 'polypeptide(L)' 'MLVGYGDGTFMTQTTYSTKNGSKPCSLAYGDFNNDSMLDIAVANTGTNNVEVFSGHGNEIFSNLTTYSTED' A
#
# COMPACT_ATOMS: atom_id res chain seq x y z
N MET A 1 4.12 -6.02 4.39
CA MET A 1 4.15 -5.63 5.80
C MET A 1 4.98 -6.63 6.59
N LEU A 2 5.88 -6.13 7.43
CA LEU A 2 6.66 -6.89 8.39
C LEU A 2 6.37 -6.28 9.76
N VAL A 3 5.84 -7.06 10.70
CA VAL A 3 5.44 -6.58 12.01
C VAL A 3 6.37 -7.16 13.06
N GLY A 4 6.94 -6.29 13.90
CA GLY A 4 7.89 -6.69 14.94
C GLY A 4 7.18 -7.02 16.25
N TYR A 5 7.65 -8.05 16.94
CA TYR A 5 7.18 -8.39 18.29
C TYR A 5 7.79 -7.50 19.39
N GLY A 6 8.77 -6.65 19.04
CA GLY A 6 9.48 -5.78 19.99
C GLY A 6 10.66 -6.46 20.70
N ASP A 7 10.93 -7.74 20.41
CA ASP A 7 12.05 -8.52 20.95
C ASP A 7 13.16 -8.75 19.92
N GLY A 8 13.11 -8.05 18.79
CA GLY A 8 14.02 -8.23 17.65
C GLY A 8 13.59 -9.32 16.66
N THR A 9 12.46 -9.98 16.90
CA THR A 9 11.85 -10.92 15.95
C THR A 9 10.63 -10.31 15.24
N PHE A 10 10.24 -10.92 14.13
CA PHE A 10 9.13 -10.44 13.29
C PHE A 10 8.15 -11.57 12.98
N MET A 11 6.90 -11.20 12.76
CA MET A 11 5.90 -12.07 12.15
C MET A 11 6.29 -12.45 10.72
N THR A 12 5.63 -13.49 10.20
CA THR A 12 5.67 -13.80 8.77
C THR A 12 5.26 -12.58 7.94
N GLN A 13 6.06 -12.26 6.94
CA GLN A 13 5.79 -11.15 6.05
C GLN A 13 4.49 -11.37 5.27
N THR A 14 3.67 -10.32 5.20
CA THR A 14 2.56 -10.23 4.23
C THR A 14 3.00 -9.41 3.02
N THR A 15 2.74 -9.89 1.81
CA THR A 15 3.12 -9.20 0.57
C THR A 15 1.91 -8.61 -0.12
N TYR A 16 2.02 -7.34 -0.52
CA TYR A 16 1.02 -6.63 -1.33
C TYR A 16 1.63 -6.32 -2.69
N SER A 17 0.95 -6.73 -3.75
CA SER A 17 1.42 -6.55 -5.13
C SER A 17 0.72 -5.37 -5.77
N THR A 18 1.47 -4.57 -6.53
CA THR A 18 0.96 -3.45 -7.32
C THR A 18 0.62 -3.83 -8.78
N LYS A 19 0.15 -5.07 -8.98
CA LYS A 19 -0.08 -5.72 -10.28
C LYS A 19 1.19 -5.96 -11.12
N ASN A 20 1.05 -6.83 -12.13
CA ASN A 20 2.12 -7.19 -13.06
C ASN A 20 2.53 -6.00 -13.93
N GLY A 21 3.84 -5.89 -14.21
CA GLY A 21 4.40 -4.81 -15.02
C GLY A 21 4.57 -3.48 -14.27
N SER A 22 4.10 -3.39 -13.02
CA SER A 22 4.35 -2.22 -12.19
C SER A 22 5.84 -2.02 -11.92
N LYS A 23 6.20 -0.76 -11.74
CA LYS A 23 7.53 -0.31 -11.30
C LYS A 23 7.33 0.76 -10.21
N PRO A 24 7.05 0.35 -8.97
CA PRO A 24 6.87 1.28 -7.85
C PRO A 24 8.09 2.19 -7.71
N CYS A 25 7.88 3.50 -7.66
CA CYS A 25 8.96 4.49 -7.52
C CYS A 25 8.84 5.37 -6.29
N SER A 26 7.64 5.47 -5.71
CA SER A 26 7.37 6.30 -4.53
C SER A 26 6.21 5.70 -3.73
N LEU A 27 6.20 5.99 -2.44
CA LEU A 27 5.17 5.57 -1.50
C LEU A 27 4.83 6.72 -0.55
N ALA A 28 3.54 6.89 -0.27
CA ALA A 28 3.02 7.80 0.73
C ALA A 28 2.03 7.07 1.65
N TYR A 29 1.85 7.59 2.87
CA TYR A 29 0.89 7.09 3.83
C TYR A 29 0.03 8.24 4.35
N GLY A 30 -1.25 7.97 4.58
CA GLY A 30 -2.23 8.95 5.07
C GLY A 30 -3.62 8.34 5.10
N ASP A 31 -4.57 9.02 5.73
CA ASP A 31 -5.98 8.67 5.60
C ASP A 31 -6.50 9.30 4.29
N PHE A 32 -6.62 8.48 3.23
CA PHE A 32 -7.00 8.96 1.90
C PHE A 32 -8.48 8.76 1.60
N ASN A 33 -9.16 7.88 2.33
CA ASN A 33 -10.59 7.58 2.18
C ASN A 33 -11.47 8.15 3.32
N ASN A 34 -10.87 8.83 4.30
CA ASN A 34 -11.50 9.46 5.46
C ASN A 34 -12.21 8.46 6.39
N ASP A 35 -11.62 7.26 6.57
CA ASP A 35 -12.11 6.24 7.51
C ASP A 35 -11.36 6.24 8.86
N SER A 36 -10.46 7.21 9.08
CA SER A 36 -9.58 7.33 10.25
C SER A 36 -8.56 6.20 10.41
N MET A 37 -8.38 5.36 9.39
CA MET A 37 -7.32 4.37 9.30
C MET A 37 -6.22 4.85 8.35
N LEU A 38 -5.02 4.32 8.54
CA LEU A 38 -3.89 4.69 7.70
C LEU A 38 -3.89 3.88 6.41
N ASP A 39 -3.99 4.56 5.28
CA ASP A 39 -3.86 3.99 3.94
C ASP A 39 -2.43 4.12 3.40
N ILE A 40 -2.14 3.38 2.33
CA ILE A 40 -0.89 3.45 1.58
C ILE A 40 -1.19 3.79 0.13
N ALA A 41 -0.52 4.80 -0.43
CA ALA A 41 -0.53 5.11 -1.85
C ALA A 41 0.83 4.79 -2.47
N VAL A 42 0.82 4.09 -3.60
CA VAL A 42 2.01 3.68 -4.34
C VAL A 42 1.96 4.22 -5.76
N ALA A 43 2.99 4.97 -6.16
CA ALA A 43 3.13 5.48 -7.52
C ALA A 43 3.91 4.47 -8.39
N ASN A 44 3.34 4.09 -9.52
CA ASN A 44 3.90 3.08 -10.43
C ASN A 44 4.22 3.69 -11.80
N THR A 45 5.51 3.75 -12.15
CA THR A 45 5.96 4.25 -13.46
C THR A 45 5.84 3.22 -14.58
N GLY A 46 5.79 1.92 -14.25
CA GLY A 46 5.65 0.86 -15.24
C GLY A 46 4.25 0.76 -15.85
N THR A 47 3.24 1.19 -15.09
CA THR A 47 1.81 1.10 -15.42
C THR A 47 1.11 2.46 -15.43
N ASN A 48 1.86 3.55 -15.28
CA ASN A 48 1.38 4.94 -15.27
C ASN A 48 0.13 5.15 -14.40
N ASN A 49 0.19 4.68 -13.16
CA ASN A 49 -0.91 4.77 -12.22
C ASN A 49 -0.45 4.99 -10.78
N VAL A 50 -1.39 5.40 -9.94
CA VAL A 50 -1.29 5.36 -8.48
C VAL A 50 -2.25 4.30 -7.97
N GLU A 51 -1.75 3.49 -7.04
CA GLU A 51 -2.48 2.42 -6.42
C GLU A 51 -2.60 2.67 -4.92
N VAL A 52 -3.83 2.69 -4.40
CA VAL A 52 -4.14 2.94 -3.00
C VAL A 52 -4.63 1.67 -2.33
N PHE A 53 -3.98 1.30 -1.23
CA PHE A 53 -4.31 0.20 -0.35
C PHE A 53 -4.97 0.75 0.91
N SER A 54 -6.23 0.37 1.16
CA SER A 54 -6.96 0.87 2.32
C SER A 54 -6.58 0.14 3.60
N GLY A 55 -6.28 0.88 4.66
CA GLY A 55 -5.97 0.34 5.99
C GLY A 55 -7.20 -0.06 6.79
N HIS A 56 -7.03 -0.98 7.74
CA HIS A 56 -8.11 -1.44 8.64
C HIS A 56 -7.82 -1.22 10.13
N GLY A 57 -6.74 -0.50 10.45
CA GLY A 57 -6.31 -0.27 11.84
C GLY A 57 -5.73 -1.50 12.55
N ASN A 58 -5.62 -2.63 11.86
CA ASN A 58 -5.06 -3.88 12.37
C ASN A 58 -3.89 -4.39 11.53
N GLU A 59 -3.14 -3.45 10.91
CA GLU A 59 -1.94 -3.73 10.10
C GLU A 59 -2.22 -4.52 8.81
N ILE A 60 -3.50 -4.79 8.51
CA ILE A 60 -3.97 -5.38 7.27
C ILE A 60 -4.42 -4.27 6.33
N PHE A 61 -3.97 -4.36 5.09
CA PHE A 61 -4.44 -3.54 3.99
C PHE A 61 -5.34 -4.35 3.06
N SER A 62 -6.34 -3.69 2.50
CA SER A 62 -7.28 -4.29 1.57
C SER A 62 -7.40 -3.48 0.28
N ASN A 63 -8.33 -3.93 -0.57
CA ASN A 63 -8.78 -3.39 -1.84
C ASN A 63 -7.94 -2.27 -2.45
N LEU A 64 -7.41 -2.60 -3.62
CA LEU A 64 -6.62 -1.71 -4.44
C LEU A 64 -7.54 -0.78 -5.22
N THR A 65 -7.54 0.50 -4.90
CA THR A 65 -8.11 1.49 -5.83
C THR A 65 -7.00 1.97 -6.77
N THR A 66 -7.27 1.99 -8.07
CA THR A 66 -6.28 2.37 -9.10
C THR A 66 -6.72 3.66 -9.77
N TYR A 67 -5.81 4.63 -9.79
CA TYR A 67 -5.98 5.92 -10.45
C TYR A 67 -4.97 6.02 -11.59
N SER A 68 -5.45 6.17 -12.83
CA SER A 68 -4.58 6.50 -13.95
C SER A 68 -3.90 7.85 -13.72
N THR A 69 -2.66 8.00 -14.16
CA THR A 69 -1.99 9.31 -14.24
C THR A 69 -1.91 9.83 -15.67
N GLU A 70 -2.50 9.12 -16.62
CA GLU A 70 -2.66 9.55 -18.01
C GLU A 70 -3.98 10.31 -18.18
N ASP A 71 -3.96 11.40 -18.96
CA ASP A 71 -5.09 12.27 -19.29
C ASP A 71 -6.09 11.64 -20.29
#